data_AF-A0A960Q975-F1
#
_entry.id   AF-A0A960Q975-F1
#
_cell.length_a   1.000
_cell.length_b   1.000
_cell.length_c   1.000
_cell.angle_alpha   90.00
_cell.angle_beta   90.00
_cell.angle_gamma   90.00
#
_symmetry.space_group_name_H-M   'P 1'
#
loop_
_entity.id
_entity.type
_entity.pdbx_description
1 polymer ?
#
loop_
_entity_poly.entity_id
_entity_poly.type
_entity_poly.pdbx_seq_one_letter_code
_entity_poly.pdbx_strand_id
1 'polypeptide(L)'
;MSGERKIYLTVVAVAAVLVAGLLLYPRVQEHFLPKPVAAWVAIQPEGSDVAVIGPVVVEAGTPFTLQAVLEAQDRDGQSVYYTEAPGLRFPDHDVPAAALRRWDRERRPRILWFSVEGGTPYLDVDSIEAVDHFHFEELYRPEWPQAWSIPGSLEPSGSDAKELRSAGVGEAFGTQRYHVRFEIFEDEEALLPDERFKSWGADQVEPRWDTFPVITEHLAGHLGPASEIFGLTQIEPGPEHPELLKPILELMTRRLAFSRVAVLGAVVRAAGTSADALEWRPLGLSAGVPWGDGGVAAGDLIQVLDRVVLLYHDAGEPGVLDPQDLCLDFARGAAVRPLDQVFDTDAEVSWVALGR
;
A
#
# COMPACT_ATOMS: atom_id res chain seq x y z
N MET A 1 38.22 -37.08 57.31
CA MET A 1 36.80 -36.87 56.92
C MET A 1 36.13 -38.24 56.85
N SER A 2 35.06 -38.47 57.61
CA SER A 2 34.28 -39.72 57.52
C SER A 2 33.61 -39.84 56.15
N GLY A 3 33.33 -41.07 55.69
CA GLY A 3 32.69 -41.33 54.40
C GLY A 3 31.34 -40.62 54.23
N GLU A 4 30.57 -40.49 55.31
CA GLU A 4 29.29 -39.78 55.34
C GLU A 4 29.44 -38.28 55.03
N ARG A 5 30.50 -37.64 55.55
CA ARG A 5 30.79 -36.22 55.26
C ARG A 5 31.15 -35.99 53.79
N LYS A 6 31.82 -36.95 53.15
CA LYS A 6 32.12 -36.88 51.71
C LYS A 6 30.85 -37.00 50.88
N ILE A 7 30.00 -37.97 51.18
CA ILE A 7 28.73 -38.18 50.48
C ILE A 7 27.83 -36.94 50.60
N TYR A 8 27.70 -36.39 51.79
CA TYR A 8 26.89 -35.19 52.02
C TYR A 8 27.40 -33.97 51.24
N LEU A 9 28.72 -33.74 51.26
CA LEU A 9 29.33 -32.65 50.48
C LEU A 9 29.14 -32.84 48.96
N THR A 10 29.24 -34.07 48.47
CA THR A 10 29.00 -34.37 47.05
C THR A 10 27.56 -34.12 46.66
N VAL A 11 26.59 -34.56 47.47
CA VAL A 11 25.16 -34.34 47.20
C VAL A 11 24.81 -32.86 47.22
N VAL A 12 25.31 -32.10 48.21
CA VAL A 12 25.09 -30.64 48.28
C VAL A 12 25.74 -29.92 47.11
N ALA A 13 26.95 -30.32 46.70
CA ALA A 13 27.62 -29.74 45.54
C ALA A 13 26.84 -30.01 44.24
N VAL A 14 26.37 -31.24 44.02
CA VAL A 14 25.55 -31.59 42.85
C VAL A 14 24.23 -30.84 42.85
N ALA A 15 23.54 -30.74 43.99
CA ALA A 15 22.31 -29.97 44.13
C ALA A 15 22.55 -28.48 43.85
N ALA A 16 23.63 -27.90 44.36
CA ALA A 16 23.99 -26.50 44.11
C ALA A 16 24.27 -26.25 42.62
N VAL A 17 24.96 -27.16 41.92
CA VAL A 17 25.20 -27.06 40.47
C VAL A 17 23.89 -27.19 39.69
N LEU A 18 23.00 -28.11 40.08
CA LEU A 18 21.69 -28.26 39.42
C LEU A 18 20.80 -27.03 39.62
N VAL A 19 20.75 -26.48 40.84
CA VAL A 19 19.99 -25.26 41.15
C VAL A 19 20.58 -24.05 40.41
N ALA A 20 21.90 -23.88 40.42
CA ALA A 20 22.56 -22.82 39.66
C ALA A 20 22.33 -22.98 38.15
N GLY A 21 22.38 -24.22 37.64
CA GLY A 21 22.05 -24.57 36.26
C GLY A 21 20.63 -24.18 35.91
N LEU A 22 19.63 -24.57 36.71
CA LEU A 22 18.23 -24.21 36.51
C LEU A 22 17.97 -22.69 36.59
N LEU A 23 18.68 -21.97 37.48
CA LEU A 23 18.54 -20.52 37.62
C LEU A 23 19.23 -19.74 36.49
N LEU A 24 20.33 -20.26 35.95
CA LEU A 24 21.08 -19.61 34.87
C LEU A 24 20.60 -20.05 33.49
N TYR A 25 19.95 -21.21 33.36
CA TYR A 25 19.48 -21.76 32.10
C TYR A 25 18.59 -20.80 31.29
N PRO A 26 17.61 -20.09 31.89
CA PRO A 26 16.79 -19.12 31.16
C PRO A 26 17.62 -17.97 30.57
N ARG A 27 18.50 -17.38 31.39
CA ARG A 27 19.40 -16.29 30.94
C ARG A 27 20.40 -16.74 29.88
N VAL A 28 20.88 -17.98 30.01
CA VAL A 28 21.76 -18.58 29.02
C VAL A 28 21.00 -18.77 27.72
N GLN A 29 19.79 -19.33 27.75
CA GLN A 29 18.92 -19.47 26.57
C GLN A 29 18.62 -18.12 25.92
N GLU A 30 18.31 -17.08 26.67
CA GLU A 30 18.11 -15.72 26.15
C GLU A 30 19.34 -15.21 25.38
N HIS A 31 20.55 -15.49 25.87
CA HIS A 31 21.77 -15.14 25.17
C HIS A 31 21.97 -15.95 23.87
N PHE A 32 21.30 -17.10 23.72
CA PHE A 32 21.31 -17.93 22.50
C PHE A 32 20.24 -17.53 21.49
N LEU A 33 19.29 -16.69 21.87
CA LEU A 33 18.21 -16.27 20.99
C LEU A 33 18.72 -15.28 19.93
N PRO A 34 18.26 -15.39 18.66
CA PRO A 34 18.56 -14.38 17.65
C PRO A 34 18.21 -12.97 18.11
N LYS A 35 19.11 -12.00 17.92
CA LYS A 35 18.89 -10.63 18.33
C LYS A 35 18.18 -9.85 17.22
N PRO A 36 17.02 -9.22 17.46
CA PRO A 36 16.38 -8.40 16.44
C PRO A 36 17.26 -7.22 16.02
N VAL A 37 17.27 -6.91 14.72
CA VAL A 37 18.13 -5.87 14.11
C VAL A 37 17.38 -4.91 13.21
N ALA A 38 16.31 -5.35 12.54
CA ALA A 38 15.54 -4.52 11.62
C ALA A 38 14.08 -4.99 11.54
N ALA A 39 13.21 -4.09 11.11
CA ALA A 39 11.80 -4.37 10.87
C ALA A 39 11.43 -4.00 9.43
N TRP A 40 10.46 -4.71 8.88
CA TRP A 40 10.02 -4.57 7.50
C TRP A 40 8.50 -4.76 7.39
N VAL A 41 7.91 -4.18 6.36
CA VAL A 41 6.55 -4.53 5.91
C VAL A 41 6.69 -5.35 4.65
N ALA A 42 6.05 -6.51 4.63
CA ALA A 42 5.88 -7.33 3.44
C ALA A 42 4.39 -7.36 3.04
N ILE A 43 4.14 -7.51 1.75
CA ILE A 43 2.80 -7.50 1.17
C ILE A 43 2.56 -8.86 0.52
N GLN A 44 1.47 -9.52 0.90
CA GLN A 44 1.06 -10.81 0.36
C GLN A 44 -0.25 -10.63 -0.42
N PRO A 45 -0.22 -10.59 -1.76
CA PRO A 45 -1.44 -10.61 -2.57
C PRO A 45 -2.28 -11.85 -2.29
N GLU A 46 -3.60 -11.73 -2.40
CA GLU A 46 -4.48 -12.89 -2.30
C GLU A 46 -4.10 -13.95 -3.35
N GLY A 47 -4.11 -15.22 -2.93
CA GLY A 47 -3.69 -16.35 -3.77
C GLY A 47 -2.17 -16.56 -3.89
N SER A 48 -1.34 -15.69 -3.31
CA SER A 48 0.11 -15.88 -3.21
C SER A 48 0.51 -16.49 -1.86
N ASP A 49 1.38 -17.49 -1.86
CA ASP A 49 2.02 -18.02 -0.64
C ASP A 49 3.27 -17.20 -0.22
N VAL A 50 3.66 -16.21 -1.02
CA VAL A 50 4.87 -15.41 -0.81
C VAL A 50 4.50 -13.97 -0.52
N ALA A 51 4.95 -13.46 0.62
CA ALA A 51 4.94 -12.04 0.95
C ALA A 51 6.19 -11.35 0.38
N VAL A 52 6.03 -10.15 -0.14
CA VAL A 52 7.10 -9.41 -0.83
C VAL A 52 7.41 -8.13 -0.07
N ILE A 53 8.69 -7.92 0.24
CA ILE A 53 9.20 -6.65 0.78
C ILE A 53 9.52 -5.74 -0.40
N GLY A 54 8.83 -4.60 -0.46
CA GLY A 54 8.98 -3.61 -1.52
C GLY A 54 7.70 -3.42 -2.36
N PRO A 55 7.81 -2.84 -3.56
CA PRO A 55 6.64 -2.54 -4.38
C PRO A 55 5.94 -3.80 -4.87
N VAL A 56 4.61 -3.83 -4.73
CA VAL A 56 3.72 -4.88 -5.18
C VAL A 56 2.59 -4.27 -5.98
N VAL A 57 2.33 -4.90 -7.12
CA VAL A 57 1.30 -4.52 -8.07
C VAL A 57 0.23 -5.60 -8.06
N VAL A 58 -1.03 -5.21 -7.89
CA VAL A 58 -2.21 -6.09 -7.88
C VAL A 58 -3.31 -5.49 -8.78
N GLU A 59 -4.32 -6.28 -9.12
CA GLU A 59 -5.51 -5.77 -9.79
C GLU A 59 -6.40 -5.01 -8.77
N ALA A 60 -7.12 -4.00 -9.23
CA ALA A 60 -8.04 -3.21 -8.43
C ALA A 60 -9.05 -4.09 -7.69
N GLY A 61 -9.30 -3.77 -6.42
CA GLY A 61 -10.16 -4.58 -5.57
C GLY A 61 -9.58 -5.95 -5.16
N THR A 62 -8.37 -6.32 -5.58
CA THR A 62 -7.71 -7.55 -5.13
C THR A 62 -7.29 -7.41 -3.67
N PRO A 63 -7.83 -8.24 -2.76
CA PRO A 63 -7.40 -8.26 -1.37
C PRO A 63 -5.91 -8.59 -1.24
N PHE A 64 -5.30 -8.09 -0.17
CA PHE A 64 -3.94 -8.46 0.21
C PHE A 64 -3.83 -8.58 1.73
N THR A 65 -2.72 -9.13 2.20
CA THR A 65 -2.37 -9.17 3.62
C THR A 65 -1.06 -8.44 3.83
N LEU A 66 -1.06 -7.48 4.75
CA LEU A 66 0.18 -6.88 5.24
C LEU A 66 0.79 -7.80 6.29
N GLN A 67 2.08 -8.07 6.14
CA GLN A 67 2.86 -8.96 6.97
C GLN A 67 3.96 -8.15 7.66
N ALA A 68 3.92 -8.11 8.98
CA ALA A 68 5.00 -7.55 9.78
C ALA A 68 6.16 -8.55 9.76
N VAL A 69 7.36 -8.04 9.52
CA VAL A 69 8.57 -8.86 9.49
C VAL A 69 9.60 -8.25 10.42
N LEU A 70 10.11 -9.05 11.35
CA LEU A 70 11.21 -8.66 12.23
C LEU A 70 12.43 -9.51 11.89
N GLU A 71 13.46 -8.86 11.35
CA GLU A 71 14.74 -9.47 11.08
C GLU A 71 15.58 -9.54 12.36
N ALA A 72 16.21 -10.68 12.58
CA ALA A 72 17.12 -10.93 13.68
C ALA A 72 18.38 -11.63 13.18
N GLN A 73 19.48 -11.45 13.90
CA GLN A 73 20.73 -12.17 13.65
C GLN A 73 20.95 -13.23 14.71
N ASP A 74 21.25 -14.45 14.28
CA ASP A 74 21.74 -15.48 15.18
C ASP A 74 23.20 -15.23 15.59
N ARG A 75 23.78 -16.18 16.35
CA ARG A 75 25.15 -16.06 16.86
C ARG A 75 26.22 -16.16 15.79
N ASP A 76 25.92 -16.83 14.69
CA ASP A 76 26.81 -16.97 13.55
C ASP A 76 26.65 -15.80 12.56
N GLY A 77 25.82 -14.80 12.93
CA GLY A 77 25.51 -13.63 12.12
C GLY A 77 24.55 -13.91 10.97
N GLN A 78 23.90 -15.08 10.95
CA GLN A 78 22.94 -15.43 9.90
C GLN A 78 21.59 -14.76 10.18
N SER A 79 20.94 -14.27 9.13
CA SER A 79 19.62 -13.66 9.25
C SER A 79 18.52 -14.70 9.47
N VAL A 80 17.64 -14.40 10.40
CA VAL A 80 16.41 -15.12 10.71
C VAL A 80 15.27 -14.11 10.70
N TYR A 81 14.12 -14.47 10.13
CA TYR A 81 13.00 -13.56 9.97
C TYR A 81 11.77 -14.08 10.72
N TYR A 82 11.26 -13.27 11.65
CA TYR A 82 10.01 -13.54 12.34
C TYR A 82 8.85 -12.92 11.57
N THR A 83 7.91 -13.76 11.15
CA THR A 83 6.69 -13.35 10.43
C THR A 83 5.67 -14.50 10.43
N GLU A 84 4.41 -14.20 10.10
CA GLU A 84 3.38 -15.22 9.88
C GLU A 84 3.27 -15.66 8.41
N ALA A 85 3.92 -14.95 7.48
CA ALA A 85 3.92 -15.26 6.06
C ALA A 85 4.49 -16.67 5.78
N PRO A 86 3.88 -17.46 4.88
CA PRO A 86 4.39 -18.79 4.50
C PRO A 86 5.73 -18.73 3.76
N GLY A 87 5.94 -17.69 2.95
CA GLY A 87 7.16 -17.38 2.23
C GLY A 87 7.45 -15.88 2.24
N LEU A 88 8.72 -15.51 2.10
CA LEU A 88 9.17 -14.12 2.11
C LEU A 88 10.19 -13.89 1.01
N ARG A 89 10.08 -12.75 0.32
CA ARG A 89 10.99 -12.34 -0.75
C ARG A 89 11.39 -10.87 -0.58
N PHE A 90 12.67 -10.60 -0.68
CA PHE A 90 13.24 -9.27 -0.84
C PHE A 90 13.41 -8.94 -2.33
N PRO A 91 13.62 -7.67 -2.71
CA PRO A 91 13.79 -7.28 -4.11
C PRO A 91 14.93 -8.01 -4.82
N ASP A 92 15.98 -8.38 -4.08
CA ASP A 92 17.23 -8.95 -4.58
C ASP A 92 17.38 -10.46 -4.31
N HIS A 93 16.60 -11.05 -3.40
CA HIS A 93 16.70 -12.47 -3.08
C HIS A 93 15.42 -13.05 -2.42
N ASP A 94 15.26 -14.36 -2.53
CA ASP A 94 14.26 -15.12 -1.78
C ASP A 94 14.80 -15.54 -0.41
N VAL A 95 13.93 -15.50 0.61
CA VAL A 95 14.28 -15.98 1.95
C VAL A 95 14.02 -17.48 2.04
N PRO A 96 15.03 -18.31 2.38
CA PRO A 96 14.82 -19.74 2.54
C PRO A 96 13.82 -20.03 3.67
N ALA A 97 12.92 -21.01 3.47
CA ALA A 97 11.96 -21.42 4.50
C ALA A 97 12.64 -21.79 5.85
N ALA A 98 13.87 -22.31 5.79
CA ALA A 98 14.67 -22.62 6.97
C ALA A 98 15.08 -21.39 7.80
N ALA A 99 15.01 -20.16 7.24
CA ALA A 99 15.29 -18.90 7.92
C ALA A 99 14.02 -18.20 8.44
N LEU A 100 12.83 -18.69 8.07
CA LEU A 100 11.54 -18.18 8.56
C LEU A 100 11.18 -18.81 9.91
N ARG A 101 10.69 -17.98 10.83
CA ARG A 101 10.27 -18.38 12.18
C ARG A 101 8.97 -17.68 12.56
N ARG A 102 8.19 -18.34 13.41
CA ARG A 102 7.11 -17.67 14.17
C ARG A 102 7.69 -17.16 15.47
N TRP A 103 7.14 -16.06 15.97
CA TRP A 103 7.54 -15.55 17.27
C TRP A 103 6.93 -16.41 18.38
N ASP A 104 7.77 -17.20 19.03
CA ASP A 104 7.43 -18.14 20.09
C ASP A 104 8.11 -17.80 21.43
N ARG A 105 8.60 -16.57 21.57
CA ARG A 105 9.30 -16.10 22.77
C ARG A 105 8.34 -15.65 23.85
N GLU A 106 8.82 -15.72 25.10
CA GLU A 106 8.10 -15.21 26.27
C GLU A 106 7.85 -13.71 26.18
N ARG A 107 8.85 -12.95 25.71
CA ARG A 107 8.74 -11.50 25.47
C ARG A 107 7.73 -11.23 24.37
N ARG A 108 6.64 -10.51 24.69
CA ARG A 108 5.58 -10.23 23.73
C ARG A 108 5.87 -8.97 22.92
N PRO A 109 5.81 -9.04 21.58
CA PRO A 109 5.90 -7.87 20.73
C PRO A 109 4.51 -7.24 20.60
N ARG A 110 4.47 -5.93 20.74
CA ARG A 110 3.34 -5.11 20.31
C ARG A 110 3.66 -4.57 18.92
N ILE A 111 2.75 -4.80 17.99
CA ILE A 111 2.93 -4.43 16.58
C ILE A 111 1.98 -3.28 16.27
N LEU A 112 2.53 -2.15 15.84
CA LEU A 112 1.80 -0.93 15.57
C LEU A 112 1.90 -0.60 14.08
N TRP A 113 0.77 -0.36 13.45
CA TRP A 113 0.68 -0.15 12.01
C TRP A 113 0.37 1.31 11.66
N PHE A 114 0.94 1.76 10.54
CA PHE A 114 0.87 3.13 10.08
C PHE A 114 0.68 3.17 8.56
N SER A 115 -0.07 4.17 8.09
CA SER A 115 -0.03 4.62 6.70
C SER A 115 0.93 5.81 6.57
N VAL A 116 1.55 5.99 5.40
CA VAL A 116 2.56 7.05 5.18
C VAL A 116 2.02 8.24 4.36
N GLU A 117 0.91 8.02 3.66
CA GLU A 117 0.13 9.07 3.03
C GLU A 117 -0.61 9.85 4.12
N GLY A 118 -0.35 11.16 4.22
CA GLY A 118 -0.94 12.05 5.21
C GLY A 118 -2.47 12.18 5.09
N GLY A 119 -3.08 12.88 6.06
CA GLY A 119 -4.55 12.95 6.18
C GLY A 119 -5.23 13.78 5.08
N THR A 120 -4.45 14.56 4.33
CA THR A 120 -4.92 15.43 3.25
C THR A 120 -4.20 15.00 1.97
N PRO A 121 -4.85 14.30 1.04
CA PRO A 121 -4.17 13.74 -0.14
C PRO A 121 -3.93 14.77 -1.26
N TYR A 122 -4.21 16.05 -0.98
CA TYR A 122 -4.23 17.14 -1.95
C TYR A 122 -3.23 18.23 -1.57
N LEU A 123 -2.39 18.60 -2.53
CA LEU A 123 -1.54 19.80 -2.45
C LEU A 123 -1.83 20.66 -3.68
N ASP A 124 -2.49 21.79 -3.45
CA ASP A 124 -2.62 22.84 -4.46
C ASP A 124 -1.29 23.62 -4.49
N VAL A 125 -0.64 23.70 -5.65
CA VAL A 125 0.69 24.28 -5.79
C VAL A 125 0.57 25.62 -6.49
N ASP A 126 0.51 26.68 -5.69
CA ASP A 126 0.50 28.07 -6.14
C ASP A 126 1.91 28.70 -6.20
N SER A 127 2.93 27.98 -5.73
CA SER A 127 4.30 28.50 -5.54
C SER A 127 5.35 27.38 -5.48
N ILE A 128 6.63 27.72 -5.72
CA ILE A 128 7.76 26.78 -5.58
C ILE A 128 7.86 26.33 -4.12
N GLU A 129 7.65 27.25 -3.17
CA GLU A 129 7.70 26.92 -1.76
C GLU A 129 6.67 25.85 -1.39
N ALA A 130 5.47 25.84 -1.98
CA ALA A 130 4.47 24.80 -1.72
C ALA A 130 4.98 23.39 -2.11
N VAL A 131 5.74 23.28 -3.21
CA VAL A 131 6.39 22.01 -3.60
C VAL A 131 7.46 21.61 -2.58
N ASP A 132 8.26 22.56 -2.11
CA ASP A 132 9.31 22.30 -1.10
C ASP A 132 8.75 21.91 0.27
N HIS A 133 7.52 22.32 0.59
CA HIS A 133 6.82 21.95 1.83
C HIS A 133 6.09 20.61 1.70
N PHE A 134 6.10 19.98 0.53
CA PHE A 134 5.55 18.65 0.39
C PHE A 134 6.33 17.65 1.27
N HIS A 135 5.63 16.98 2.18
CA HIS A 135 6.19 15.91 2.98
C HIS A 135 5.16 14.82 3.29
N PHE A 136 5.64 13.59 3.46
CA PHE A 136 4.85 12.46 3.94
C PHE A 136 4.67 12.54 5.46
N GLU A 137 3.56 11.98 5.96
CA GLU A 137 3.26 11.92 7.38
C GLU A 137 2.96 10.48 7.80
N GLU A 138 3.53 10.04 8.92
CA GLU A 138 3.20 8.74 9.49
C GLU A 138 1.91 8.83 10.30
N LEU A 139 0.83 8.27 9.77
CA LEU A 139 -0.46 8.19 10.43
C LEU A 139 -0.62 6.85 11.12
N TYR A 140 -0.65 6.87 12.45
CA TYR A 140 -0.95 5.68 13.26
C TYR A 140 -2.39 5.20 13.01
N ARG A 141 -2.58 3.89 12.84
CA ARG A 141 -3.87 3.24 12.63
C ARG A 141 -4.30 2.46 13.89
N PRO A 142 -4.79 3.13 14.95
CA PRO A 142 -5.21 2.47 16.20
C PRO A 142 -6.38 1.50 16.02
N GLU A 143 -7.14 1.65 14.94
CA GLU A 143 -8.25 0.79 14.58
C GLU A 143 -7.81 -0.57 14.01
N TRP A 144 -6.55 -0.71 13.60
CA TRP A 144 -6.02 -1.97 13.10
C TRP A 144 -5.56 -2.89 14.24
N PRO A 145 -5.68 -4.22 14.07
CA PRO A 145 -5.17 -5.17 15.06
C PRO A 145 -3.66 -5.02 15.28
N GLN A 146 -3.24 -5.15 16.54
CA GLN A 146 -1.82 -5.22 16.90
C GLN A 146 -1.29 -6.64 16.65
N ALA A 147 -1.28 -7.05 15.38
CA ALA A 147 -0.98 -8.41 14.94
C ALA A 147 0.14 -8.46 13.91
N TRP A 148 0.74 -9.64 13.77
CA TRP A 148 1.78 -9.93 12.78
C TRP A 148 1.27 -9.87 11.35
N SER A 149 -0.01 -10.16 11.16
CA SER A 149 -0.68 -10.08 9.87
C SER A 149 -1.97 -9.28 10.03
N ILE A 150 -2.25 -8.40 9.07
CA ILE A 150 -3.54 -7.71 8.97
C ILE A 150 -4.05 -7.79 7.53
N PRO A 151 -5.35 -8.07 7.32
CA PRO A 151 -5.94 -7.95 6.00
C PRO A 151 -5.88 -6.48 5.57
N GLY A 152 -5.56 -6.25 4.32
CA GLY A 152 -5.52 -4.94 3.71
C GLY A 152 -6.34 -4.90 2.43
N SER A 153 -6.90 -3.72 2.19
CA SER A 153 -7.49 -3.30 0.93
C SER A 153 -7.15 -1.82 0.77
N LEU A 154 -6.98 -1.34 -0.46
CA LEU A 154 -6.84 0.10 -0.66
C LEU A 154 -8.22 0.74 -0.51
N GLU A 155 -8.49 1.34 0.65
CA GLU A 155 -9.71 2.13 0.81
C GLU A 155 -9.43 3.57 0.35
N PRO A 156 -10.18 4.11 -0.64
CA PRO A 156 -10.10 5.54 -0.92
C PRO A 156 -10.52 6.33 0.32
N SER A 157 -9.66 7.22 0.81
CA SER A 157 -9.98 8.09 1.95
C SER A 157 -10.73 9.34 1.47
N GLY A 158 -11.99 9.51 1.90
CA GLY A 158 -12.78 10.70 1.58
C GLY A 158 -14.28 10.55 1.90
N SER A 159 -14.99 11.67 2.03
CA SER A 159 -16.47 11.71 2.15
C SER A 159 -17.15 10.96 1.01
N ASP A 160 -16.56 11.04 -0.18
CA ASP A 160 -17.06 10.48 -1.42
C ASP A 160 -17.09 8.93 -1.37
N ALA A 161 -16.20 8.30 -0.60
CA ALA A 161 -16.18 6.85 -0.41
C ALA A 161 -17.39 6.32 0.37
N LYS A 162 -17.99 7.13 1.26
CA LYS A 162 -19.23 6.77 1.96
C LYS A 162 -20.45 6.87 1.03
N GLU A 163 -20.48 7.89 0.18
CA GLU A 163 -21.55 8.05 -0.84
C GLU A 163 -21.48 6.92 -1.87
N LEU A 164 -20.29 6.56 -2.36
CA LEU A 164 -20.09 5.45 -3.30
C LEU A 164 -20.48 4.10 -2.70
N ARG A 165 -20.07 3.79 -1.45
CA ARG A 165 -20.51 2.56 -0.76
C ARG A 165 -22.03 2.51 -0.56
N SER A 166 -22.68 3.65 -0.34
CA SER A 166 -24.13 3.72 -0.20
C SER A 166 -24.88 3.54 -1.53
N ALA A 167 -24.22 3.83 -2.65
CA ALA A 167 -24.72 3.61 -4.01
C ALA A 167 -24.51 2.17 -4.52
N GLY A 168 -23.98 1.25 -3.70
CA GLY A 168 -23.75 -0.14 -4.11
C GLY A 168 -22.53 -0.33 -5.02
N VAL A 169 -21.73 0.72 -5.18
CA VAL A 169 -20.49 0.71 -5.96
C VAL A 169 -19.42 0.01 -5.14
N GLY A 170 -19.07 -1.21 -5.54
CA GLY A 170 -17.84 -1.83 -5.11
C GLY A 170 -16.76 -1.48 -6.12
N GLU A 171 -15.74 -0.71 -5.74
CA GLU A 171 -14.35 -0.99 -6.14
C GLU A 171 -13.35 0.09 -5.68
N ALA A 172 -12.13 -0.39 -5.44
CA ALA A 172 -10.98 0.32 -4.89
C ALA A 172 -10.01 0.74 -6.00
N PHE A 173 -9.33 1.86 -5.80
CA PHE A 173 -8.30 2.38 -6.70
C PHE A 173 -7.29 3.24 -5.94
N GLY A 174 -5.99 2.91 -6.04
CA GLY A 174 -4.91 3.77 -5.53
C GLY A 174 -3.55 3.12 -5.32
N THR A 175 -2.69 3.84 -4.59
CA THR A 175 -1.35 3.44 -4.14
C THR A 175 -1.17 3.89 -2.70
N GLN A 176 -0.71 2.99 -1.83
CA GLN A 176 -0.53 3.25 -0.41
C GLN A 176 0.81 2.67 0.08
N ARG A 177 1.46 3.40 0.98
CA ARG A 177 2.70 3.06 1.66
C ARG A 177 2.41 2.75 3.12
N TYR A 178 3.10 1.73 3.61
CA TYR A 178 2.87 1.19 4.95
C TYR A 178 4.13 1.21 5.78
N HIS A 179 3.93 1.41 7.07
CA HIS A 179 4.98 1.38 8.06
C HIS A 179 4.54 0.54 9.27
N VAL A 180 5.48 -0.19 9.86
CA VAL A 180 5.23 -0.99 11.07
C VAL A 180 6.28 -0.69 12.13
N ARG A 181 5.84 -0.67 13.39
CA ARG A 181 6.70 -0.57 14.57
C ARG A 181 6.48 -1.76 15.48
N PHE A 182 7.59 -2.30 15.98
CA PHE A 182 7.62 -3.31 17.01
C PHE A 182 8.06 -2.67 18.32
N GLU A 183 7.28 -2.90 19.38
CA GLU A 183 7.67 -2.61 20.76
C GLU A 183 7.76 -3.93 21.51
N ILE A 184 8.95 -4.31 21.97
CA ILE A 184 9.18 -5.58 22.68
C ILE A 184 9.29 -5.28 24.18
N PHE A 185 8.45 -5.95 24.96
CA PHE A 185 8.38 -5.80 26.41
C PHE A 185 9.10 -6.94 27.12
N GLU A 186 9.69 -6.65 28.27
CA GLU A 186 10.33 -7.66 29.13
C GLU A 186 9.28 -8.64 29.68
N ASP A 187 8.14 -8.12 30.14
CA ASP A 187 6.97 -8.89 30.61
C ASP A 187 5.64 -8.17 30.28
N GLU A 188 4.51 -8.79 30.63
CA GLU A 188 3.17 -8.22 30.36
C GLU A 188 2.84 -6.97 31.19
N GLU A 189 3.51 -6.77 32.33
CA GLU A 189 3.25 -5.66 33.26
C GLU A 189 4.11 -4.43 32.94
N ALA A 190 5.15 -4.59 32.12
CA ALA A 190 6.04 -3.52 31.71
C ALA A 190 5.30 -2.37 31.00
N LEU A 191 5.39 -1.18 31.57
CA LEU A 191 4.76 0.03 31.04
C LEU A 191 5.51 0.62 29.84
N LEU A 192 6.81 0.36 29.74
CA LEU A 192 7.67 0.86 28.67
C LEU A 192 8.32 -0.33 27.95
N PRO A 193 8.45 -0.29 26.62
CA PRO A 193 9.16 -1.32 25.88
C PRO A 193 10.66 -1.23 26.14
N ASP A 194 11.28 -2.39 26.19
CA ASP A 194 12.73 -2.56 26.33
C ASP A 194 13.44 -2.34 25.00
N GLU A 195 12.85 -2.86 23.91
CA GLU A 195 13.38 -2.67 22.55
C GLU A 195 12.31 -2.12 21.61
N ARG A 196 12.74 -1.28 20.67
CA ARG A 196 11.89 -0.71 19.62
C ARG A 196 12.54 -0.89 18.26
N PHE A 197 11.78 -1.41 17.31
CA PHE A 197 12.18 -1.53 15.92
C PHE A 197 11.13 -0.89 15.04
N LYS A 198 11.55 -0.25 13.95
CA LYS A 198 10.64 0.37 13.00
C LYS A 198 11.07 0.02 11.58
N SER A 199 10.10 -0.24 10.71
CA SER A 199 10.37 -0.35 9.28
C SER A 199 10.63 1.04 8.69
N TRP A 200 10.77 1.11 7.37
CA TRP A 200 10.96 2.40 6.74
C TRP A 200 9.75 3.30 6.90
N GLY A 201 10.04 4.56 7.24
CA GLY A 201 9.07 5.59 7.56
C GLY A 201 8.93 6.65 6.48
N ALA A 202 8.10 7.66 6.73
CA ALA A 202 7.85 8.78 5.82
C ALA A 202 9.13 9.51 5.39
N ASP A 203 10.06 9.66 6.33
CA ASP A 203 11.37 10.30 6.16
C ASP A 203 12.31 9.54 5.21
N GLN A 204 11.99 8.29 4.88
CA GLN A 204 12.86 7.37 4.15
C GLN A 204 12.29 6.97 2.78
N VAL A 205 11.10 7.46 2.42
CA VAL A 205 10.45 7.18 1.14
C VAL A 205 11.31 7.67 -0.03
N GLU A 206 11.72 8.94 -0.01
CA GLU A 206 12.51 9.54 -1.10
C GLU A 206 13.84 8.83 -1.38
N PRO A 207 14.69 8.52 -0.38
CA PRO A 207 15.97 7.86 -0.64
C PRO A 207 15.87 6.36 -0.96
N ARG A 208 14.70 5.71 -0.80
CA ARG A 208 14.55 4.24 -0.92
C ARG A 208 13.33 3.79 -1.74
N TRP A 209 12.92 4.62 -2.70
CA TRP A 209 11.73 4.43 -3.52
C TRP A 209 11.53 3.01 -4.08
N ASP A 210 12.58 2.49 -4.73
CA ASP A 210 12.58 1.22 -5.47
C ASP A 210 12.41 -0.02 -4.59
N THR A 211 12.65 0.14 -3.30
CA THR A 211 12.58 -0.93 -2.32
C THR A 211 11.48 -0.69 -1.29
N PHE A 212 10.84 0.50 -1.27
CA PHE A 212 9.83 0.85 -0.27
C PHE A 212 8.57 -0.02 -0.43
N PRO A 213 7.94 -0.48 0.67
CA PRO A 213 6.71 -1.26 0.62
C PRO A 213 5.55 -0.41 0.07
N VAL A 214 5.19 -0.65 -1.18
CA VAL A 214 4.16 0.08 -1.92
C VAL A 214 3.17 -0.93 -2.48
N ILE A 215 1.86 -0.70 -2.33
CA ILE A 215 0.84 -1.47 -3.04
C ILE A 215 0.17 -0.59 -4.08
N THR A 216 -0.06 -1.15 -5.26
CA THR A 216 -0.54 -0.45 -6.45
C THR A 216 -1.64 -1.29 -7.14
N GLU A 217 -2.88 -0.79 -7.25
CA GLU A 217 -4.08 -1.50 -7.78
C GLU A 217 -4.49 -1.13 -9.24
N HIS A 218 -4.29 -2.00 -10.25
CA HIS A 218 -4.55 -1.69 -11.66
C HIS A 218 -5.98 -2.00 -12.14
N LEU A 219 -6.53 -1.19 -13.04
CA LEU A 219 -7.81 -1.46 -13.70
C LEU A 219 -7.69 -2.61 -14.72
N ALA A 220 -8.76 -3.38 -14.91
CA ALA A 220 -8.84 -4.45 -15.92
C ALA A 220 -8.96 -3.88 -17.36
N GLY A 221 -8.49 -4.63 -18.37
CA GLY A 221 -8.61 -4.31 -19.81
C GLY A 221 -7.33 -3.75 -20.48
N HIS A 222 -7.47 -3.15 -21.68
CA HIS A 222 -6.35 -2.59 -22.47
C HIS A 222 -5.67 -1.36 -21.85
N LEU A 223 -6.12 -0.97 -20.65
CA LEU A 223 -5.62 0.16 -19.87
C LEU A 223 -4.78 -0.22 -18.65
N GLY A 224 -4.02 -1.31 -18.70
CA GLY A 224 -2.94 -1.46 -17.72
C GLY A 224 -2.06 -0.19 -17.73
N PRO A 225 -1.34 0.19 -16.68
CA PRO A 225 -1.58 0.14 -15.24
C PRO A 225 -2.13 1.49 -14.75
N ALA A 226 -3.40 1.58 -14.36
CA ALA A 226 -3.93 2.83 -13.82
C ALA A 226 -3.27 3.21 -12.47
N SER A 227 -2.96 2.30 -11.55
CA SER A 227 -2.44 2.72 -10.22
C SER A 227 -1.00 3.23 -10.12
N GLU A 228 -0.31 3.58 -11.22
CA GLU A 228 0.73 4.60 -11.03
C GLU A 228 0.13 5.90 -10.45
N ILE A 229 -1.19 6.11 -10.55
CA ILE A 229 -1.97 7.33 -10.25
C ILE A 229 -2.06 7.74 -8.76
N PHE A 230 -1.34 7.10 -7.82
CA PHE A 230 -1.39 7.51 -6.40
C PHE A 230 -0.04 7.69 -5.71
N GLY A 231 -0.09 8.54 -4.69
CA GLY A 231 0.89 9.58 -4.33
C GLY A 231 0.16 10.92 -4.58
N LEU A 232 0.80 12.06 -4.36
CA LEU A 232 0.04 13.31 -4.18
C LEU A 232 -0.88 13.65 -5.34
N THR A 233 -2.17 13.68 -5.04
CA THR A 233 -3.17 13.96 -6.02
C THR A 233 -3.24 15.49 -6.23
N GLN A 234 -3.15 15.93 -7.49
CA GLN A 234 -3.44 17.30 -7.95
C GLN A 234 -2.30 18.33 -7.97
N ILE A 235 -1.05 17.92 -8.17
CA ILE A 235 -0.01 18.91 -8.49
C ILE A 235 -0.16 19.32 -9.98
N GLU A 236 -0.96 20.35 -10.21
CA GLU A 236 -1.10 21.02 -11.50
C GLU A 236 -0.51 22.41 -11.39
N PRO A 237 0.62 22.71 -12.08
CA PRO A 237 1.13 24.06 -12.08
C PRO A 237 0.16 24.95 -12.88
N GLY A 238 -0.25 26.07 -12.29
CA GLY A 238 -1.02 27.08 -13.00
C GLY A 238 -0.29 27.54 -14.28
N PRO A 239 -1.01 27.95 -15.34
CA PRO A 239 -0.40 28.38 -16.61
C PRO A 239 0.57 29.56 -16.46
N GLU A 240 0.48 30.31 -15.35
CA GLU A 240 1.36 31.41 -14.96
C GLU A 240 2.69 30.99 -14.31
N HIS A 241 2.89 29.70 -13.96
CA HIS A 241 4.05 29.21 -13.21
C HIS A 241 4.82 28.07 -13.94
N PRO A 242 5.30 28.26 -15.18
CA PRO A 242 6.02 27.23 -15.95
C PRO A 242 7.30 26.73 -15.28
N GLU A 243 7.89 27.51 -14.37
CA GLU A 243 9.06 27.13 -13.56
C GLU A 243 8.81 25.94 -12.64
N LEU A 244 7.55 25.67 -12.26
CA LEU A 244 7.16 24.54 -11.43
C LEU A 244 7.22 23.20 -12.17
N LEU A 245 7.22 23.20 -13.51
CA LEU A 245 7.14 21.97 -14.31
C LEU A 245 8.29 21.00 -14.04
N LYS A 246 9.52 21.50 -13.85
CA LYS A 246 10.69 20.64 -13.64
C LYS A 246 10.63 19.90 -12.28
N PRO A 247 10.45 20.59 -11.13
CA PRO A 247 10.24 19.92 -9.84
C PRO A 247 9.10 18.90 -9.87
N ILE A 248 7.99 19.25 -10.53
CA ILE A 248 6.81 18.38 -10.65
C ILE A 248 7.16 17.12 -11.47
N LEU A 249 7.86 17.26 -12.60
CA LEU A 249 8.33 16.13 -13.40
C LEU A 249 9.30 15.24 -12.63
N GLU A 250 10.16 15.81 -11.78
CA GLU A 250 11.05 15.04 -10.90
C GLU A 250 10.27 14.22 -9.87
N LEU A 251 9.24 14.81 -9.25
CA LEU A 251 8.33 14.10 -8.35
C LEU A 251 7.52 13.02 -9.09
N MET A 252 7.04 13.31 -10.30
CA MET A 252 6.31 12.34 -11.14
C MET A 252 7.17 11.13 -11.54
N THR A 253 8.43 11.36 -11.92
CA THR A 253 9.38 10.28 -12.27
C THR A 253 9.62 9.35 -11.10
N ARG A 254 9.51 9.87 -9.87
CA ARG A 254 9.62 9.13 -8.62
C ARG A 254 8.28 8.55 -8.15
N ARG A 255 7.20 8.71 -8.93
CA ARG A 255 5.80 8.38 -8.60
C ARG A 255 5.33 9.01 -7.27
N LEU A 256 5.70 10.28 -7.07
CA LEU A 256 5.38 11.09 -5.88
C LEU A 256 4.37 12.20 -6.16
N ALA A 257 4.11 12.55 -7.43
CA ALA A 257 3.20 13.62 -7.84
C ALA A 257 2.34 13.24 -9.06
N PHE A 258 1.10 13.77 -9.11
CA PHE A 258 0.17 13.57 -10.22
C PHE A 258 -0.37 14.89 -10.78
N SER A 259 -0.35 15.01 -12.12
CA SER A 259 -1.10 16.03 -12.86
C SER A 259 -2.18 15.38 -13.72
N ARG A 260 -3.30 16.09 -13.90
CA ARG A 260 -4.48 15.62 -14.67
C ARG A 260 -4.11 15.23 -16.11
N VAL A 261 -3.25 16.03 -16.74
CA VAL A 261 -2.77 15.84 -18.12
C VAL A 261 -1.89 14.60 -18.26
N ALA A 262 -1.04 14.32 -17.27
CA ALA A 262 -0.13 13.17 -17.32
C ALA A 262 -0.87 11.85 -17.19
N VAL A 263 -1.90 11.79 -16.34
CA VAL A 263 -2.72 10.60 -16.13
C VAL A 263 -3.50 10.24 -17.40
N LEU A 264 -4.21 11.22 -17.97
CA LEU A 264 -4.91 11.03 -19.24
C LEU A 264 -3.95 10.60 -20.35
N GLY A 265 -2.77 11.23 -20.43
CA GLY A 265 -1.74 10.85 -21.39
C GLY A 265 -1.18 9.43 -21.18
N ALA A 266 -1.05 8.96 -19.93
CA ALA A 266 -0.59 7.60 -19.63
C ALA A 266 -1.63 6.55 -20.04
N VAL A 267 -2.91 6.78 -19.71
CA VAL A 267 -4.05 5.96 -20.13
C VAL A 267 -4.09 5.81 -21.65
N VAL A 268 -3.97 6.92 -22.38
CA VAL A 268 -4.00 6.92 -23.84
C VAL A 268 -2.78 6.22 -24.45
N ARG A 269 -1.58 6.38 -23.87
CA ARG A 269 -0.37 5.68 -24.34
C ARG A 269 -0.43 4.18 -24.09
N ALA A 270 -0.97 3.74 -22.95
CA ALA A 270 -1.13 2.33 -22.64
C ALA A 270 -2.05 1.62 -23.63
N ALA A 271 -3.10 2.33 -24.08
CA ALA A 271 -3.98 1.93 -25.17
C ALA A 271 -3.29 1.88 -26.56
N GLY A 272 -1.99 2.19 -26.65
CA GLY A 272 -1.23 2.17 -27.91
C GLY A 272 -1.49 3.36 -28.83
N THR A 273 -2.07 4.45 -28.33
CA THR A 273 -2.39 5.65 -29.11
C THR A 273 -1.85 6.94 -28.45
N SER A 274 -2.11 8.11 -29.05
CA SER A 274 -1.75 9.43 -28.50
C SER A 274 -2.98 10.33 -28.38
N ALA A 275 -2.92 11.33 -27.49
CA ALA A 275 -4.05 12.23 -27.25
C ALA A 275 -4.47 12.96 -28.54
N ASP A 276 -3.51 13.34 -29.39
CA ASP A 276 -3.75 13.99 -30.67
C ASP A 276 -4.37 13.06 -31.74
N ALA A 277 -4.32 11.74 -31.53
CA ALA A 277 -4.84 10.73 -32.44
C ALA A 277 -6.23 10.20 -32.02
N LEU A 278 -6.83 10.75 -30.96
CA LEU A 278 -8.15 10.34 -30.48
C LEU A 278 -9.26 10.82 -31.41
N GLU A 279 -10.05 9.88 -31.93
CA GLU A 279 -11.21 10.18 -32.77
C GLU A 279 -12.50 10.26 -31.94
N TRP A 280 -12.77 11.43 -31.38
CA TRP A 280 -13.99 11.68 -30.61
C TRP A 280 -15.25 11.54 -31.47
N ARG A 281 -16.23 10.79 -30.96
CA ARG A 281 -17.53 10.55 -31.60
C ARG A 281 -18.64 11.09 -30.70
N PRO A 282 -19.64 11.79 -31.25
CA PRO A 282 -20.76 12.27 -30.46
C PRO A 282 -21.53 11.08 -29.87
N LEU A 283 -21.94 11.23 -28.63
CA LEU A 283 -22.61 10.23 -27.81
C LEU A 283 -23.94 10.82 -27.31
N GLY A 284 -25.07 10.23 -27.72
CA GLY A 284 -26.38 10.63 -27.21
C GLY A 284 -26.74 9.82 -25.97
N LEU A 285 -26.56 10.37 -24.77
CA LEU A 285 -26.91 9.67 -23.52
C LEU A 285 -28.39 9.25 -23.46
N SER A 286 -29.28 10.02 -24.08
CA SER A 286 -30.71 9.70 -24.17
C SER A 286 -31.07 8.59 -25.16
N ALA A 287 -30.10 8.08 -25.94
CA ALA A 287 -30.34 7.12 -27.01
C ALA A 287 -30.24 5.64 -26.57
N GLY A 288 -29.93 5.37 -25.30
CA GLY A 288 -29.75 4.00 -24.79
C GLY A 288 -28.53 3.33 -25.43
N VAL A 289 -27.35 3.93 -25.25
CA VAL A 289 -26.11 3.42 -25.85
C VAL A 289 -25.74 2.09 -25.21
N PRO A 290 -25.48 1.00 -25.97
CA PRO A 290 -25.13 -0.29 -25.38
C PRO A 290 -23.81 -0.22 -24.58
N TRP A 291 -23.76 -0.90 -23.43
CA TRP A 291 -22.53 -1.18 -22.69
C TRP A 291 -21.97 -2.56 -23.09
N GLY A 292 -20.67 -2.66 -23.39
CA GLY A 292 -19.97 -3.87 -23.82
C GLY A 292 -19.89 -4.06 -25.34
N ASP A 293 -19.90 -5.32 -25.78
CA ASP A 293 -19.63 -5.71 -27.17
C ASP A 293 -20.58 -5.01 -28.17
N GLY A 294 -20.02 -4.05 -28.92
CA GLY A 294 -20.76 -3.29 -29.92
C GLY A 294 -21.05 -1.84 -29.54
N GLY A 295 -20.91 -1.46 -28.26
CA GLY A 295 -21.11 -0.09 -27.76
C GLY A 295 -19.89 0.47 -27.03
N VAL A 296 -20.15 1.21 -25.95
CA VAL A 296 -19.14 1.74 -25.02
C VAL A 296 -18.73 0.66 -24.04
N ALA A 297 -17.52 0.68 -23.52
CA ALA A 297 -17.07 -0.29 -22.54
C ALA A 297 -16.19 0.34 -21.46
N ALA A 298 -15.97 -0.43 -20.38
CA ALA A 298 -14.90 -0.15 -19.44
C ALA A 298 -13.58 0.02 -20.20
N GLY A 299 -12.87 1.11 -19.92
CA GLY A 299 -11.65 1.45 -20.63
C GLY A 299 -11.78 2.57 -21.67
N ASP A 300 -12.99 2.96 -22.05
CA ASP A 300 -13.19 4.02 -23.03
C ASP A 300 -13.25 5.42 -22.39
N LEU A 301 -12.94 6.49 -23.14
CA LEU A 301 -13.07 7.86 -22.61
C LEU A 301 -14.40 8.48 -22.97
N ILE A 302 -14.97 9.22 -22.03
CA ILE A 302 -16.08 10.14 -22.24
C ILE A 302 -15.58 11.57 -22.01
N GLN A 303 -15.98 12.49 -22.88
CA GLN A 303 -15.72 13.91 -22.77
C GLN A 303 -17.03 14.69 -22.75
N VAL A 304 -17.11 15.65 -21.84
CA VAL A 304 -18.14 16.68 -21.83
C VAL A 304 -17.44 18.02 -21.66
N LEU A 305 -17.59 18.91 -22.65
CA LEU A 305 -16.84 20.16 -22.73
C LEU A 305 -15.32 19.93 -22.64
N ASP A 306 -14.66 20.47 -21.61
CA ASP A 306 -13.24 20.34 -21.33
C ASP A 306 -12.90 19.16 -20.41
N ARG A 307 -13.89 18.51 -19.82
CA ARG A 307 -13.69 17.45 -18.83
C ARG A 307 -13.75 16.08 -19.49
N VAL A 308 -12.70 15.30 -19.26
CA VAL A 308 -12.54 13.93 -19.77
C VAL A 308 -12.51 12.96 -18.60
N VAL A 309 -13.27 11.88 -18.70
CA VAL A 309 -13.27 10.77 -17.75
C VAL A 309 -13.06 9.45 -18.48
N LEU A 310 -12.64 8.46 -17.72
CA LEU A 310 -12.49 7.09 -18.21
C LEU A 310 -13.64 6.23 -17.69
N LEU A 311 -14.39 5.58 -18.59
CA LEU A 311 -15.41 4.61 -18.21
C LEU A 311 -14.81 3.43 -17.48
N TYR A 312 -15.46 3.04 -16.40
CA TYR A 312 -14.94 2.06 -15.46
C TYR A 312 -15.86 0.84 -15.32
N HIS A 313 -17.13 1.06 -15.00
CA HIS A 313 -18.04 -0.05 -14.68
C HIS A 313 -19.50 0.30 -15.01
N ASP A 314 -20.22 -0.71 -15.48
CA ASP A 314 -21.67 -0.70 -15.72
C ASP A 314 -22.39 -0.88 -14.39
N ALA A 315 -22.80 0.23 -13.79
CA ALA A 315 -23.40 0.27 -12.45
C ALA A 315 -24.86 0.73 -12.47
N GLY A 316 -25.30 1.35 -13.56
CA GLY A 316 -26.67 1.83 -13.74
C GLY A 316 -27.59 0.77 -14.33
N GLU A 317 -28.25 1.09 -15.44
CA GLU A 317 -29.12 0.13 -16.14
C GLU A 317 -28.27 -0.91 -16.88
N PRO A 318 -28.29 -2.20 -16.48
CA PRO A 318 -27.35 -3.18 -17.01
C PRO A 318 -27.38 -3.29 -18.54
N GLY A 319 -26.20 -3.20 -19.15
CA GLY A 319 -26.01 -3.30 -20.59
C GLY A 319 -26.29 -2.01 -21.36
N VAL A 320 -26.51 -0.89 -20.67
CA VAL A 320 -26.77 0.42 -21.27
C VAL A 320 -25.95 1.48 -20.52
N LEU A 321 -25.35 2.42 -21.26
CA LEU A 321 -24.71 3.59 -20.69
C LEU A 321 -25.75 4.44 -19.94
N ASP A 322 -25.60 4.50 -18.63
CA ASP A 322 -26.50 5.16 -17.69
C ASP A 322 -25.76 6.24 -16.89
N PRO A 323 -26.43 7.33 -16.46
CA PRO A 323 -25.78 8.37 -15.66
C PRO A 323 -25.20 7.89 -14.32
N GLN A 324 -25.64 6.74 -13.79
CA GLN A 324 -25.06 6.10 -12.59
C GLN A 324 -23.82 5.26 -12.89
N ASP A 325 -23.47 5.04 -14.16
CA ASP A 325 -22.26 4.30 -14.51
C ASP A 325 -21.02 4.99 -14.00
N LEU A 326 -20.05 4.17 -13.67
CA LEU A 326 -18.86 4.62 -12.97
C LEU A 326 -17.79 5.03 -13.96
N CYS A 327 -17.15 6.14 -13.63
CA CYS A 327 -16.04 6.67 -14.39
C CYS A 327 -14.92 7.13 -13.44
N LEU A 328 -13.68 7.08 -13.92
CA LEU A 328 -12.54 7.67 -13.26
C LEU A 328 -12.42 9.13 -13.68
N ASP A 329 -12.68 10.04 -12.73
CA ASP A 329 -12.60 11.48 -12.91
C ASP A 329 -11.22 12.02 -12.51
N PHE A 330 -10.42 12.34 -13.53
CA PHE A 330 -9.07 12.87 -13.34
C PHE A 330 -9.07 14.30 -12.79
N ALA A 331 -10.16 15.05 -12.93
CA ALA A 331 -10.21 16.44 -12.48
C ALA A 331 -10.17 16.55 -10.95
N ARG A 332 -10.67 15.57 -10.20
CA ARG A 332 -10.75 15.62 -8.73
C ARG A 332 -9.92 14.52 -8.07
N GLY A 333 -8.66 14.38 -8.49
CA GLY A 333 -7.71 13.44 -7.89
C GLY A 333 -7.90 11.99 -8.33
N ALA A 334 -8.37 11.77 -9.58
CA ALA A 334 -8.58 10.44 -10.15
C ALA A 334 -9.42 9.54 -9.24
N ALA A 335 -10.66 9.96 -9.00
CA ALA A 335 -11.62 9.23 -8.18
C ALA A 335 -12.68 8.56 -9.05
N VAL A 336 -13.14 7.38 -8.65
CA VAL A 336 -14.30 6.73 -9.28
C VAL A 336 -15.57 7.47 -8.86
N ARG A 337 -16.39 7.90 -9.83
CA ARG A 337 -17.62 8.67 -9.61
C ARG A 337 -18.70 8.23 -10.62
N PRO A 338 -19.98 8.30 -10.25
CA PRO A 338 -21.08 8.26 -11.22
C PRO A 338 -20.93 9.39 -12.24
N LEU A 339 -21.31 9.12 -13.49
CA LEU A 339 -21.24 10.11 -14.58
C LEU A 339 -22.04 11.38 -14.29
N ASP A 340 -23.22 11.27 -13.66
CA ASP A 340 -24.08 12.41 -13.31
C ASP A 340 -23.51 13.33 -12.20
N GLN A 341 -22.55 12.86 -11.43
CA GLN A 341 -21.81 13.68 -10.47
C GLN A 341 -20.66 14.45 -11.13
N VAL A 342 -20.26 14.02 -12.32
CA VAL A 342 -19.14 14.59 -13.08
C VAL A 342 -19.67 15.57 -14.14
N PHE A 343 -20.73 15.20 -14.83
CA PHE A 343 -21.28 15.94 -15.95
C PHE A 343 -22.74 16.31 -15.73
N ASP A 344 -23.12 17.47 -16.25
CA ASP A 344 -24.53 17.78 -16.45
C ASP A 344 -25.05 16.94 -17.62
N THR A 345 -26.08 16.12 -17.39
CA THR A 345 -26.60 15.15 -18.36
C THR A 345 -27.25 15.79 -19.59
N ASP A 346 -27.50 17.09 -19.56
CA ASP A 346 -28.03 17.87 -20.69
C ASP A 346 -26.92 18.39 -21.64
N ALA A 347 -25.64 18.16 -21.32
CA ALA A 347 -24.52 18.63 -22.12
C ALA A 347 -24.20 17.70 -23.32
N GLU A 348 -23.54 18.25 -24.34
CA GLU A 348 -23.07 17.49 -25.50
C GLU A 348 -21.92 16.56 -25.08
N VAL A 349 -22.14 15.26 -25.21
CA VAL A 349 -21.20 14.22 -24.79
C VAL A 349 -20.50 13.63 -26.00
N SER A 350 -19.19 13.42 -25.88
CA SER A 350 -18.37 12.72 -26.86
C SER A 350 -17.68 11.53 -26.23
N TRP A 351 -17.37 10.53 -27.03
CA TRP A 351 -16.75 9.29 -26.59
C TRP A 351 -15.64 8.86 -27.55
N VAL A 352 -14.62 8.20 -27.02
CA VAL A 352 -13.58 7.54 -27.82
C VAL A 352 -13.34 6.13 -27.30
N ALA A 353 -13.29 5.17 -28.23
CA ALA A 353 -12.87 3.83 -27.90
C ALA A 353 -11.35 3.79 -27.74
N LEU A 354 -10.85 3.32 -26.59
CA LEU A 354 -9.40 3.15 -26.39
C LEU A 354 -8.90 1.74 -26.76
N GLY A 355 -9.78 0.86 -27.23
CA GLY A 355 -9.43 -0.40 -27.88
C GLY A 355 -10.38 -1.52 -27.46
N ARG A 356 -10.72 -2.40 -28.41
CA ARG A 356 -11.44 -3.66 -28.17
C ARG A 356 -10.49 -4.83 -28.29
#